data_AF-A0A3A9J6G0-F1
#
_entry.id   AF-A0A3A9J6G0-F1
#
_cell.length_a   1.000
_cell.length_b   1.000
_cell.length_c   1.000
_cell.angle_alpha   90.00
_cell.angle_beta   90.00
_cell.angle_gamma   90.00
#
_symmetry.space_group_name_H-M   'P 1'
#
loop_
_entity.id
_entity.type
_entity.pdbx_description
1 polymer ?
#
loop_
_entity_poly.entity_id
_entity_poly.type
_entity_poly.pdbx_seq_one_letter_code
_entity_poly.pdbx_strand_id
1 'polypeptide(L)'
;MPPPRRAGLCGAAASLLLLLGWALLLPGGGRDAVAGWLVGLVFWLGLSLGAMALLALHALTGGRWGDALRPVLAPAVSGLPLFLPLAVPLLAGAGALYPWTGGAAALPADLVHLYLNRPGFALRGAVALCGWALAGFLLLRLRPGGRREAAAALALVFHLAATTMLGFDWMQSLQASFSSTAFGLQWLLLQVLAALAWACLLRPAGRGATGDIAGLLMATCLAALYLGFVQFLVVWYGNLPGKVAWYLPRQASGWVWLGALSLLLAGLLPALALLAGPVRRSPAALAGLGGCILAGL
;
A
#
# COMPACT_ATOMS: atom_id res chain seq x y z
N MET A 1 -12.36 2.57 23.10
CA MET A 1 -13.34 1.47 23.06
C MET A 1 -12.72 0.33 22.26
N PRO A 2 -12.68 -0.91 22.77
CA PRO A 2 -12.31 -2.05 21.93
C PRO A 2 -13.27 -2.12 20.73
N PRO A 3 -12.81 -2.50 19.53
CA PRO A 3 -13.73 -2.72 18.42
C PRO A 3 -14.79 -3.74 18.88
N PRO A 4 -16.07 -3.56 18.48
CA PRO A 4 -17.11 -4.50 18.88
C PRO A 4 -16.69 -5.90 18.41
N ARG A 5 -16.75 -6.91 19.30
CA ARG A 5 -16.38 -8.31 19.01
C ARG A 5 -16.95 -8.82 17.67
N ARG A 6 -18.10 -8.29 17.26
CA ARG A 6 -18.77 -8.54 15.98
C ARG A 6 -17.93 -8.15 14.75
N ALA A 7 -17.21 -7.02 14.77
CA ALA A 7 -16.38 -6.58 13.65
C ALA A 7 -15.18 -7.52 13.41
N GLY A 8 -14.56 -8.02 14.49
CA GLY A 8 -13.48 -9.01 14.39
C GLY A 8 -13.95 -10.35 13.82
N LEU A 9 -15.15 -10.79 14.21
CA LEU A 9 -15.78 -12.01 13.68
C LEU A 9 -16.15 -11.87 12.20
N CYS A 10 -16.71 -10.73 11.79
CA CYS A 10 -17.00 -10.44 10.37
C CYS A 10 -15.73 -10.43 9.51
N GLY A 11 -14.65 -9.82 10.01
CA GLY A 11 -13.36 -9.80 9.31
C GLY A 11 -12.77 -11.21 9.15
N ALA A 12 -12.76 -12.01 10.22
CA ALA A 12 -12.30 -13.39 10.18
C ALA A 12 -13.14 -14.26 9.24
N ALA A 13 -14.47 -14.10 9.25
CA ALA A 13 -15.37 -14.81 8.34
C ALA A 13 -15.14 -14.41 6.88
N ALA A 14 -14.97 -13.12 6.59
CA ALA A 14 -14.66 -12.64 5.24
C ALA A 14 -13.30 -13.18 4.75
N SER A 15 -12.27 -13.16 5.59
CA SER A 15 -10.97 -13.76 5.26
C SER A 15 -11.08 -15.26 4.99
N LEU A 16 -11.85 -15.99 5.81
CA LEU A 16 -12.08 -17.42 5.61
C LEU A 16 -12.81 -17.70 4.29
N LEU A 17 -13.84 -16.91 3.96
CA LEU A 17 -14.58 -17.04 2.70
C LEU A 17 -13.69 -16.75 1.48
N LEU A 18 -12.84 -15.72 1.56
CA LEU A 18 -11.89 -15.40 0.49
C LEU A 18 -10.86 -16.53 0.31
N LEU A 19 -10.36 -17.10 1.41
CA LEU A 19 -9.45 -18.25 1.36
C LEU A 19 -10.12 -19.51 0.83
N LEU A 20 -11.40 -19.72 1.16
CA LEU A 20 -12.19 -20.83 0.63
C LEU A 20 -12.43 -20.66 -0.88
N GLY A 21 -12.83 -19.46 -1.31
CA GLY A 21 -12.99 -19.13 -2.72
C GLY A 21 -11.68 -19.29 -3.49
N TRP A 22 -10.56 -18.86 -2.91
CA TRP A 22 -9.23 -19.12 -3.46
C TRP A 22 -8.94 -20.61 -3.59
N ALA A 23 -9.14 -21.39 -2.52
CA ALA A 23 -8.88 -22.82 -2.49
C ALA A 23 -9.70 -23.60 -3.53
N LEU A 24 -10.94 -23.18 -3.77
CA LEU A 24 -11.83 -23.77 -4.78
C LEU A 24 -11.42 -23.42 -6.21
N LEU A 25 -10.74 -22.28 -6.40
CA LEU A 25 -10.21 -21.87 -7.70
C LEU A 25 -8.83 -22.49 -7.98
N LEU A 26 -8.09 -23.01 -6.99
CA LEU A 26 -6.77 -23.62 -7.17
C LEU A 26 -6.66 -24.69 -8.30
N PRO A 27 -7.64 -25.59 -8.52
CA PRO A 27 -7.53 -26.59 -9.57
C PRO A 27 -7.60 -26.03 -11.00
N GLY A 28 -8.10 -24.80 -11.20
CA GLY A 28 -8.19 -24.11 -12.50
C GLY A 28 -7.52 -22.73 -12.54
N GLY A 29 -7.06 -22.23 -11.39
CA GLY A 29 -6.54 -20.88 -11.16
C GLY A 29 -5.05 -20.84 -11.43
N GLY A 30 -4.68 -20.65 -12.69
CA GLY A 30 -3.31 -20.44 -13.11
C GLY A 30 -2.70 -19.13 -12.57
N ARG A 31 -1.62 -18.69 -13.23
CA ARG A 31 -0.88 -17.45 -12.93
C ARG A 31 -1.79 -16.22 -12.70
N ASP A 32 -2.87 -16.09 -13.46
CA ASP A 32 -3.77 -14.93 -13.41
C ASP A 32 -4.54 -14.81 -12.10
N ALA A 33 -4.92 -15.96 -11.50
CA ALA A 33 -5.58 -15.97 -10.21
C ALA A 33 -4.63 -15.43 -9.13
N VAL A 34 -3.37 -15.88 -9.14
CA VAL A 34 -2.36 -15.45 -8.15
C VAL A 34 -2.02 -13.98 -8.34
N ALA A 35 -1.95 -13.51 -9.60
CA ALA A 35 -1.74 -12.11 -9.93
C ALA A 35 -2.88 -11.22 -9.42
N GLY A 36 -4.14 -11.60 -9.67
CA GLY A 36 -5.31 -10.88 -9.17
C GLY A 36 -5.37 -10.86 -7.64
N TRP A 37 -5.01 -11.97 -7.00
CA TRP A 37 -4.90 -12.03 -5.53
C TRP A 37 -3.83 -11.08 -5.00
N LEU A 38 -2.65 -11.05 -5.63
CA LEU A 38 -1.57 -10.12 -5.26
C LEU A 38 -2.03 -8.67 -5.35
N VAL A 39 -2.74 -8.29 -6.43
CA VAL A 39 -3.29 -6.92 -6.59
C VAL A 39 -4.20 -6.56 -5.42
N GLY A 40 -5.19 -7.42 -5.12
CA GLY A 40 -6.10 -7.20 -3.99
C GLY A 40 -5.37 -7.14 -2.64
N LEU A 41 -4.44 -8.07 -2.41
CA LEU A 41 -3.64 -8.13 -1.18
C LEU A 41 -2.84 -6.84 -0.99
N VAL A 42 -2.10 -6.41 -2.01
CA VAL A 42 -1.27 -5.19 -1.99
C VAL A 42 -2.11 -3.94 -1.77
N PHE A 43 -3.25 -3.82 -2.45
CA PHE A 43 -4.12 -2.65 -2.32
C PHE A 43 -4.68 -2.52 -0.89
N TRP A 44 -5.32 -3.57 -0.38
CA TRP A 44 -5.99 -3.54 0.93
C TRP A 44 -5.00 -3.52 2.10
N LEU A 45 -3.88 -4.25 1.98
CA LEU A 45 -2.78 -4.17 2.94
C LEU A 45 -2.19 -2.76 2.93
N GLY A 46 -1.92 -2.23 1.74
CA GLY A 46 -1.36 -0.90 1.55
C GLY A 46 -2.21 0.20 2.20
N LEU A 47 -3.53 0.16 2.01
CA LEU A 47 -4.46 1.08 2.68
C LEU A 47 -4.36 0.98 4.22
N SER A 48 -4.29 -0.24 4.75
CA SER A 48 -4.18 -0.48 6.21
C SER A 48 -2.83 -0.03 6.78
N LEU A 49 -1.75 -0.20 6.01
CA LEU A 49 -0.41 0.26 6.36
C LEU A 49 -0.29 1.78 6.28
N GLY A 50 -0.89 2.43 5.28
CA GLY A 50 -0.99 3.88 5.21
C GLY A 50 -1.77 4.45 6.40
N ALA A 51 -2.85 3.79 6.81
CA ALA A 51 -3.60 4.16 8.01
C ALA A 51 -2.75 4.02 9.28
N MET A 52 -1.92 2.98 9.37
CA MET A 52 -0.98 2.78 10.48
C MET A 52 0.07 3.88 10.50
N ALA A 53 0.65 4.22 9.36
CA ALA A 53 1.64 5.30 9.23
C ALA A 53 1.05 6.66 9.63
N LEU A 54 -0.17 6.98 9.21
CA LEU A 54 -0.87 8.21 9.61
C LEU A 54 -1.17 8.26 11.11
N LEU A 55 -1.59 7.14 11.72
CA LEU A 55 -1.81 7.08 13.17
C LEU A 55 -0.51 7.17 13.98
N ALA A 56 0.58 6.59 13.47
CA ALA A 56 1.90 6.72 14.07
C ALA A 56 2.40 8.17 13.97
N LEU A 57 2.28 8.79 12.80
CA LEU A 57 2.63 10.19 12.60
C LEU A 57 1.82 11.10 13.53
N HIS A 58 0.50 10.90 13.61
CA HIS A 58 -0.36 11.65 14.52
C HIS A 58 0.02 11.47 16.00
N ALA A 59 0.45 10.27 16.40
CA ALA A 59 0.91 10.06 17.77
C ALA A 59 2.16 10.90 18.11
N LEU A 60 2.99 11.22 17.12
CA LEU A 60 4.20 12.04 17.29
C LEU A 60 3.92 13.54 17.16
N THR A 61 3.02 13.95 16.26
CA THR A 61 2.80 15.37 15.93
C THR A 61 1.57 15.97 16.60
N GLY A 62 0.61 15.14 17.01
CA GLY A 62 -0.73 15.56 17.41
C GLY A 62 -1.49 16.26 16.27
N GLY A 63 -2.47 17.08 16.66
CA GLY A 63 -3.28 17.89 15.75
C GLY A 63 -4.69 17.34 15.51
N ARG A 64 -5.63 18.25 15.21
CA ARG A 64 -7.06 17.94 15.03
C ARG A 64 -7.34 17.03 13.84
N TRP A 65 -6.49 17.08 12.81
CA TRP A 65 -6.63 16.25 11.61
C TRP A 65 -6.61 14.76 11.95
N GLY A 66 -5.68 14.30 12.78
CA GLY A 66 -5.56 12.89 13.10
C GLY A 66 -6.69 12.40 13.99
N ASP A 67 -7.19 13.24 14.90
CA ASP A 67 -8.39 12.91 15.70
C ASP A 67 -9.63 12.77 14.81
N ALA A 68 -9.76 13.62 13.77
CA ALA A 68 -10.85 13.53 12.81
C ALA A 68 -10.78 12.28 11.93
N LEU A 69 -9.57 11.84 11.54
CA LEU A 69 -9.36 10.65 10.70
C LEU A 69 -9.38 9.34 11.50
N ARG A 70 -9.02 9.38 12.80
CA ARG A 70 -8.86 8.19 13.66
C ARG A 70 -10.05 7.22 13.64
N PRO A 71 -11.33 7.65 13.59
CA PRO A 71 -12.45 6.72 13.54
C PRO A 71 -12.48 5.83 12.30
N VAL A 72 -11.84 6.24 11.19
CA VAL A 72 -11.71 5.42 9.97
C VAL A 72 -10.39 4.68 9.94
N LEU A 73 -9.29 5.33 10.35
CA LEU A 73 -7.96 4.73 10.30
C LEU A 73 -7.78 3.61 11.34
N ALA A 74 -8.31 3.77 12.55
CA ALA A 74 -8.12 2.77 13.61
C ALA A 74 -8.74 1.39 13.29
N PRO A 75 -9.96 1.30 12.73
CA PRO A 75 -10.48 0.03 12.22
C PRO A 75 -9.60 -0.62 11.14
N ALA A 76 -9.11 0.16 10.15
CA ALA A 76 -8.22 -0.37 9.11
C ALA A 76 -6.94 -0.96 9.70
N VAL A 77 -6.31 -0.24 10.64
CA VAL A 77 -5.11 -0.72 11.36
C VAL A 77 -5.40 -1.97 12.18
N SER A 78 -6.57 -2.06 12.81
CA SER A 78 -6.96 -3.25 13.58
C SER A 78 -7.14 -4.50 12.72
N GLY A 79 -7.33 -4.34 11.41
CA GLY A 79 -7.41 -5.43 10.44
C GLY A 79 -6.07 -6.00 10.01
N LEU A 80 -4.94 -5.38 10.36
CA LEU A 80 -3.60 -5.84 9.94
C LEU A 80 -3.31 -7.34 10.18
N PRO A 81 -3.70 -7.95 11.32
CA PRO A 81 -3.51 -9.38 11.54
C PRO A 81 -4.20 -10.28 10.50
N LEU A 82 -5.27 -9.82 9.84
CA LEU A 82 -5.99 -10.59 8.82
C LEU A 82 -5.16 -10.82 7.56
N PHE A 83 -4.15 -10.00 7.30
CA PHE A 83 -3.29 -10.16 6.13
C PHE A 83 -2.28 -11.30 6.27
N LEU A 84 -2.04 -11.81 7.48
CA LEU A 84 -1.21 -13.01 7.71
C LEU A 84 -1.77 -14.24 6.96
N PRO A 85 -3.03 -14.68 7.20
CA PRO A 85 -3.58 -15.79 6.46
C PRO A 85 -3.86 -15.43 4.98
N LEU A 86 -4.18 -14.16 4.67
CA LEU A 86 -4.40 -13.74 3.27
C LEU A 86 -3.12 -13.71 2.42
N ALA A 87 -1.93 -13.76 3.03
CA ALA A 87 -0.67 -13.90 2.30
C ALA A 87 -0.40 -15.36 1.86
N VAL A 88 -1.07 -16.36 2.45
CA VAL A 88 -0.84 -17.78 2.15
C VAL A 88 -1.06 -18.11 0.66
N PRO A 89 -2.16 -17.65 0.01
CA PRO A 89 -2.34 -17.81 -1.43
C PRO A 89 -1.18 -17.32 -2.29
N LEU A 90 -0.59 -16.17 -1.94
CA LEU A 90 0.58 -15.62 -2.64
C LEU A 90 1.79 -16.55 -2.49
N LEU A 91 2.04 -17.05 -1.28
CA LEU A 91 3.17 -17.94 -1.00
C LEU A 91 3.00 -19.29 -1.71
N ALA A 92 1.81 -19.86 -1.68
CA ALA A 92 1.49 -21.12 -2.35
C ALA A 92 1.56 -20.98 -3.88
N GLY A 93 1.05 -19.87 -4.42
CA GLY A 93 1.05 -19.55 -5.85
C GLY A 93 2.36 -18.96 -6.39
N ALA A 94 3.37 -18.76 -5.53
CA ALA A 94 4.61 -18.08 -5.91
C ALA A 94 5.31 -18.74 -7.11
N GLY A 95 5.22 -20.07 -7.22
CA GLY A 95 5.77 -20.85 -8.34
C GLY A 95 5.21 -20.47 -9.72
N ALA A 96 3.94 -20.06 -9.78
CA ALA A 96 3.28 -19.70 -11.04
C ALA A 96 3.53 -18.23 -11.43
N LEU A 97 3.78 -17.38 -10.43
CA LEU A 97 3.85 -15.94 -10.60
C LEU A 97 5.28 -15.42 -10.77
N TYR A 98 6.22 -15.93 -9.98
CA TYR A 98 7.57 -15.39 -9.88
C TYR A 98 8.58 -16.17 -10.74
N PRO A 99 9.23 -15.53 -11.73
CA PRO A 99 10.15 -16.21 -12.65
C PRO A 99 11.34 -16.90 -11.96
N TRP A 100 11.83 -16.34 -10.85
CA TRP A 100 12.97 -16.87 -10.11
C TRP A 100 12.70 -18.24 -9.44
N THR A 101 11.44 -18.69 -9.40
CA THR A 101 11.07 -19.98 -8.80
C THR A 101 11.24 -21.20 -9.72
N GLY A 102 11.35 -20.99 -11.04
CA GLY A 102 11.38 -22.06 -12.06
C GLY A 102 12.75 -22.32 -12.69
N GLY A 103 13.78 -21.55 -12.34
CA GLY A 103 15.13 -21.70 -12.88
C GLY A 103 15.82 -20.35 -13.03
N ALA A 104 16.94 -20.18 -12.33
CA ALA A 104 17.69 -18.94 -12.14
C ALA A 104 18.43 -18.39 -13.38
N ALA A 105 18.14 -18.88 -14.60
CA ALA A 105 19.03 -18.75 -15.76
C ALA A 105 19.35 -17.30 -16.18
N ALA A 106 18.58 -16.30 -15.72
CA ALA A 106 18.79 -14.88 -16.01
C ALA A 106 19.18 -14.03 -14.79
N LEU A 107 19.34 -14.61 -13.60
CA LEU A 107 19.69 -13.88 -12.38
C LEU A 107 21.03 -14.33 -11.82
N PRO A 108 21.79 -13.43 -11.15
CA PRO A 108 22.99 -13.81 -10.42
C PRO A 108 22.66 -14.93 -9.42
N ALA A 109 23.47 -15.99 -9.41
CA ALA A 109 23.26 -17.15 -8.54
C ALA A 109 23.15 -16.74 -7.07
N ASP A 110 24.01 -15.83 -6.62
CA ASP A 110 24.02 -15.32 -5.24
C ASP A 110 22.72 -14.64 -4.86
N LEU A 111 22.09 -13.88 -5.77
CA LEU A 111 20.81 -13.23 -5.51
C LEU A 111 19.70 -14.26 -5.28
N VAL A 112 19.67 -15.32 -6.08
CA VAL A 112 18.68 -16.39 -5.96
C VAL A 112 18.91 -17.22 -4.70
N HIS A 113 20.15 -17.62 -4.43
CA HIS A 113 20.48 -18.48 -3.29
C HIS A 113 20.36 -17.74 -1.95
N LEU A 114 20.84 -16.50 -1.85
CA LEU A 114 20.87 -15.76 -0.58
C LEU A 114 19.55 -15.03 -0.29
N TYR A 115 18.84 -14.56 -1.31
CA TYR A 115 17.71 -13.65 -1.12
C TYR A 115 16.41 -14.12 -1.78
N LEU A 116 16.38 -14.32 -3.10
CA LEU A 116 15.19 -14.74 -3.88
C LEU A 116 14.99 -16.26 -3.85
N ASN A 117 14.98 -16.83 -2.65
CA ASN A 117 14.60 -18.22 -2.40
C ASN A 117 13.23 -18.25 -1.68
N ARG A 118 12.47 -19.34 -1.90
CA ARG A 118 11.11 -19.49 -1.34
C ARG A 118 11.06 -19.37 0.20
N PRO A 119 11.93 -20.01 1.00
CA PRO A 119 11.85 -19.88 2.46
C PRO A 119 12.18 -18.47 2.95
N GLY A 120 13.19 -17.81 2.36
CA GLY A 120 13.56 -16.43 2.67
C GLY A 120 12.45 -15.44 2.32
N PHE A 121 11.82 -15.61 1.15
CA PHE A 121 10.66 -14.81 0.73
C PHE A 121 9.49 -14.94 1.72
N ALA A 122 9.15 -16.18 2.12
CA ALA A 122 8.09 -16.43 3.09
C ALA A 122 8.42 -15.86 4.48
N LEU A 123 9.66 -16.03 4.95
CA LEU A 123 10.12 -15.52 6.23
C LEU A 123 10.06 -13.99 6.28
N ARG A 124 10.59 -13.30 5.27
CA ARG A 124 10.56 -11.83 5.18
C ARG A 124 9.13 -11.30 5.14
N GLY A 125 8.25 -11.95 4.37
CA GLY A 125 6.83 -11.65 4.35
C GLY A 125 6.17 -11.82 5.73
N ALA A 126 6.42 -12.94 6.40
CA ALA A 126 5.87 -13.22 7.73
C ALA A 126 6.37 -12.22 8.79
N VAL A 127 7.68 -11.91 8.80
CA VAL A 127 8.27 -10.92 9.72
C VAL A 127 7.67 -9.53 9.49
N ALA A 128 7.53 -9.10 8.24
CA ALA A 128 6.91 -7.82 7.90
C ALA A 128 5.44 -7.75 8.38
N LEU A 129 4.63 -8.76 8.05
CA LEU A 129 3.22 -8.81 8.43
C LEU A 129 3.01 -8.88 9.95
N CYS A 130 3.79 -9.71 10.65
CA CYS A 130 3.78 -9.78 12.11
C CYS A 130 4.21 -8.46 12.75
N GLY A 131 5.27 -7.84 12.23
CA GLY A 131 5.76 -6.55 12.74
C GLY A 131 4.74 -5.43 12.55
N TRP A 132 4.05 -5.36 11.42
CA TRP A 132 2.97 -4.40 11.20
C TRP A 132 1.75 -4.69 12.07
N ALA A 133 1.36 -5.96 12.23
CA ALA A 133 0.27 -6.34 13.14
C ALA A 133 0.59 -5.94 14.59
N LEU A 134 1.83 -6.16 15.05
CA LEU A 134 2.30 -5.75 16.36
C LEU A 134 2.32 -4.22 16.50
N ALA A 135 2.89 -3.51 15.53
CA ALA A 135 2.93 -2.04 15.52
C ALA A 135 1.52 -1.43 15.58
N GLY A 136 0.59 -1.92 14.75
CA GLY A 136 -0.81 -1.51 14.78
C GLY A 136 -1.48 -1.82 16.12
N PHE A 137 -1.26 -3.01 16.68
CA PHE A 137 -1.76 -3.37 18.00
C PHE A 137 -1.26 -2.42 19.09
N LEU A 138 0.05 -2.15 19.15
CA LEU A 138 0.65 -1.25 20.13
C LEU A 138 0.12 0.19 19.99
N LEU A 139 0.03 0.71 18.77
CA LEU A 139 -0.49 2.06 18.49
C LEU A 139 -1.95 2.25 18.95
N LEU A 140 -2.77 1.18 18.85
CA LEU A 140 -4.18 1.21 19.23
C LEU A 140 -4.42 0.95 20.72
N ARG A 141 -3.50 0.23 21.39
CA ARG A 141 -3.66 -0.19 22.80
C ARG A 141 -2.96 0.71 23.80
N LEU A 142 -1.79 1.25 23.44
CA LEU A 142 -1.04 2.13 24.32
C LEU A 142 -1.79 3.46 24.49
N ARG A 143 -1.77 3.99 25.71
CA ARG A 143 -2.30 5.33 26.00
C ARG A 143 -1.33 6.40 25.47
N PRO A 144 -1.81 7.60 25.10
CA PRO A 144 -0.93 8.73 24.82
C PRO A 144 0.11 8.94 25.93
N GLY A 145 1.36 9.23 25.58
CA GLY A 145 2.52 9.29 26.47
C GLY A 145 3.69 8.41 26.00
N GLY A 146 4.87 8.60 26.59
CA GLY A 146 6.18 8.26 26.00
C GLY A 146 6.31 6.88 25.32
N ARG A 147 5.63 5.86 25.85
CA ARG A 147 5.64 4.50 25.27
C ARG A 147 4.94 4.44 23.91
N ARG A 148 3.83 5.16 23.73
CA ARG A 148 3.09 5.19 22.46
C ARG A 148 3.86 5.96 21.40
N GLU A 149 4.49 7.08 21.77
CA GLU A 149 5.34 7.84 20.85
C GLU A 149 6.57 7.03 20.42
N ALA A 150 7.23 6.34 21.36
CA ALA A 150 8.34 5.43 21.01
C ALA A 150 7.90 4.31 20.06
N ALA A 151 6.76 3.66 20.34
CA ALA A 151 6.20 2.65 19.45
C ALA A 151 5.85 3.22 18.06
N ALA A 152 5.35 4.45 17.99
CA ALA A 152 5.06 5.12 16.73
C ALA A 152 6.32 5.41 15.90
N ALA A 153 7.37 5.92 16.54
CA ALA A 153 8.65 6.17 15.87
C ALA A 153 9.26 4.87 15.32
N LEU A 154 9.30 3.81 16.14
CA LEU A 154 9.77 2.49 15.72
C LEU A 154 8.91 1.90 14.60
N ALA A 155 7.58 2.07 14.68
CA ALA A 155 6.67 1.61 13.63
C ALA A 155 6.94 2.28 12.28
N LEU A 156 7.23 3.59 12.26
CA LEU A 156 7.54 4.31 11.02
C LEU A 156 8.87 3.85 10.40
N VAL A 157 9.91 3.67 11.22
CA VAL A 157 11.21 3.15 10.76
C VAL A 157 11.07 1.73 10.22
N PHE A 158 10.38 0.86 10.97
CA PHE A 158 10.10 -0.50 10.54
C PHE A 158 9.27 -0.52 9.25
N HIS A 159 8.26 0.36 9.14
CA HIS A 159 7.40 0.45 7.97
C HIS A 159 8.19 0.84 6.71
N LEU A 160 9.09 1.82 6.79
CA LEU A 160 9.95 2.20 5.66
C LEU A 160 10.82 1.02 5.20
N ALA A 161 11.48 0.33 6.13
CA ALA A 161 12.36 -0.80 5.83
C ALA A 161 11.57 -1.98 5.23
N ALA A 162 10.47 -2.37 5.87
CA ALA A 162 9.64 -3.49 5.46
C ALA A 162 8.95 -3.24 4.10
N THR A 163 8.44 -2.02 3.86
CA THR A 163 7.82 -1.66 2.56
C THR A 163 8.85 -1.62 1.43
N THR A 164 10.07 -1.17 1.70
CA THR A 164 11.15 -1.22 0.69
C THR A 164 11.50 -2.66 0.35
N MET A 165 11.67 -3.51 1.36
CA MET A 165 11.99 -4.93 1.20
C MET A 165 10.86 -5.69 0.47
N LEU A 166 9.61 -5.56 0.91
CA LEU A 166 8.48 -6.20 0.24
C LEU A 166 8.14 -5.58 -1.09
N GLY A 167 8.49 -4.31 -1.33
CA GLY A 167 8.36 -3.69 -2.65
C GLY A 167 9.28 -4.37 -3.66
N PHE A 168 10.46 -4.79 -3.22
CA PHE A 168 11.32 -5.64 -4.04
C PHE A 168 10.75 -7.05 -4.17
N ASP A 169 10.44 -7.71 -3.05
CA ASP A 169 9.99 -9.11 -3.05
C ASP A 169 8.68 -9.29 -3.83
N TRP A 170 7.61 -8.59 -3.43
CA TRP A 170 6.28 -8.88 -3.95
C TRP A 170 6.01 -8.24 -5.31
N MET A 171 6.61 -7.08 -5.58
CA MET A 171 6.32 -6.31 -6.79
C MET A 171 7.44 -6.36 -7.82
N GLN A 172 8.67 -5.91 -7.49
CA GLN A 172 9.73 -5.82 -8.48
C GLN A 172 10.21 -7.21 -8.94
N SER A 173 10.24 -8.21 -8.07
CA SER A 173 10.70 -9.56 -8.43
C SER A 173 9.80 -10.30 -9.43
N LEU A 174 8.60 -9.77 -9.73
CA LEU A 174 7.79 -10.20 -10.88
C LEU A 174 8.54 -10.04 -12.21
N GLN A 175 9.44 -9.06 -12.27
CA GLN A 175 10.43 -8.87 -13.33
C GLN A 175 11.79 -8.65 -12.67
N ALA A 176 12.41 -9.73 -12.17
CA ALA A 176 13.60 -9.66 -11.32
C ALA A 176 14.84 -8.98 -11.93
N SER A 177 14.87 -8.74 -13.25
CA SER A 177 15.89 -7.92 -13.90
C SER A 177 15.71 -6.41 -13.68
N PHE A 178 14.52 -5.98 -13.26
CA PHE A 178 14.22 -4.60 -12.94
C PHE A 178 14.48 -4.31 -11.46
N SER A 179 15.15 -3.19 -11.20
CA SER A 179 15.33 -2.65 -9.86
C SER A 179 15.25 -1.13 -9.85
N SER A 180 14.51 -0.59 -8.88
CA SER A 180 14.35 0.82 -8.61
C SER A 180 14.39 1.06 -7.11
N THR A 181 15.34 1.87 -6.66
CA THR A 181 15.48 2.29 -5.26
C THR A 181 14.33 3.19 -4.81
N ALA A 182 13.76 3.99 -5.73
CA ALA A 182 12.63 4.86 -5.45
C ALA A 182 11.29 4.11 -5.32
N PHE A 183 11.22 2.84 -5.73
CA PHE A 183 9.97 2.08 -5.75
C PHE A 183 9.35 1.90 -4.36
N GLY A 184 10.17 1.55 -3.35
CA GLY A 184 9.69 1.35 -1.98
C GLY A 184 9.08 2.63 -1.40
N LEU A 185 9.74 3.77 -1.63
CA LEU A 185 9.26 5.07 -1.17
C LEU A 185 8.00 5.52 -1.93
N GLN A 186 7.94 5.31 -3.25
CA GLN A 186 6.73 5.55 -4.03
C GLN A 186 5.57 4.73 -3.50
N TRP A 187 5.79 3.44 -3.26
CA TRP A 187 4.75 2.56 -2.75
C TRP A 187 4.25 2.99 -1.37
N LEU A 188 5.14 3.39 -0.47
CA LEU A 188 4.77 3.97 0.84
C LEU A 188 3.90 5.22 0.70
N LEU A 189 4.23 6.14 -0.21
CA LEU A 189 3.41 7.34 -0.43
C LEU A 189 2.02 7.00 -0.95
N LEU A 190 1.91 6.03 -1.88
CA LEU A 190 0.62 5.57 -2.39
C LEU A 190 -0.24 4.94 -1.28
N GLN A 191 0.38 4.27 -0.30
CA GLN A 191 -0.33 3.74 0.88
C GLN A 191 -0.92 4.87 1.74
N VAL A 192 -0.12 5.90 2.04
CA VAL A 192 -0.58 7.08 2.79
C VAL A 192 -1.69 7.81 2.02
N LEU A 193 -1.54 7.95 0.70
CA LEU A 193 -2.54 8.57 -0.17
C LEU A 193 -3.85 7.77 -0.17
N ALA A 194 -3.78 6.44 -0.29
CA ALA A 194 -4.94 5.55 -0.21
C ALA A 194 -5.67 5.69 1.13
N ALA A 195 -4.93 5.72 2.24
CA ALA A 195 -5.51 5.83 3.58
C ALA A 195 -6.19 7.20 3.81
N LEU A 196 -5.58 8.30 3.34
CA LEU A 196 -6.21 9.63 3.38
C LEU A 196 -7.47 9.68 2.52
N ALA A 197 -7.39 9.17 1.28
CA ALA A 197 -8.51 9.12 0.35
C ALA A 197 -9.68 8.29 0.90
N TRP A 198 -9.38 7.13 1.49
CA TRP A 198 -10.35 6.26 2.16
C TRP A 198 -11.03 6.95 3.34
N ALA A 199 -10.28 7.65 4.17
CA ALA A 199 -10.84 8.38 5.30
C ALA A 199 -11.72 9.55 4.85
N CYS A 200 -11.31 10.30 3.82
CA CYS A 200 -12.13 11.35 3.20
C CYS A 200 -13.44 10.80 2.63
N LEU A 201 -13.39 9.67 1.93
CA LEU A 201 -14.56 9.04 1.33
C LEU A 201 -15.57 8.56 2.37
N LEU A 202 -15.13 7.82 3.39
CA LEU A 202 -16.03 7.20 4.37
C LEU A 202 -16.54 8.16 5.43
N ARG A 203 -15.70 9.11 5.86
CA ARG A 203 -16.07 10.02 6.94
C ARG A 203 -15.47 11.41 6.68
N PRO A 204 -16.16 12.21 5.85
CA PRO A 204 -15.74 13.58 5.57
C PRO A 204 -15.56 14.37 6.88
N ALA A 205 -14.40 14.99 7.05
CA ALA A 205 -14.07 15.67 8.29
C ALA A 205 -14.95 16.91 8.53
N GLY A 206 -15.30 17.15 9.80
CA GLY A 206 -16.05 18.33 10.23
C GLY A 206 -15.27 19.64 10.09
N ARG A 207 -15.97 20.77 10.25
CA ARG A 207 -15.55 22.15 9.92
C ARG A 207 -14.25 22.69 10.58
N GLY A 208 -13.49 21.90 11.35
CA GLY A 208 -12.22 22.30 11.98
C GLY A 208 -10.97 21.52 11.55
N ALA A 209 -11.12 20.47 10.74
CA ALA A 209 -10.01 19.62 10.28
C ALA A 209 -9.96 19.47 8.75
N THR A 210 -11.01 19.89 8.03
CA THR A 210 -11.12 19.77 6.57
C THR A 210 -9.95 20.42 5.84
N GLY A 211 -9.53 21.63 6.25
CA GLY A 211 -8.42 22.35 5.60
C GLY A 211 -7.06 21.67 5.79
N ASP A 212 -6.81 21.11 6.97
CA ASP A 212 -5.59 20.36 7.30
C ASP A 212 -5.54 19.07 6.48
N ILE A 213 -6.65 18.33 6.43
CA ILE A 213 -6.77 17.09 5.64
C ILE A 213 -6.63 17.36 4.15
N ALA A 214 -7.22 18.44 3.63
CA ALA A 214 -7.02 18.88 2.25
C ALA A 214 -5.54 19.18 1.95
N GLY A 215 -4.82 19.78 2.92
CA GLY A 215 -3.38 20.03 2.82
C GLY A 215 -2.57 18.74 2.77
N LEU A 216 -2.87 17.78 3.65
CA LEU A 216 -2.22 16.46 3.67
C LEU A 216 -2.48 15.67 2.40
N LEU A 217 -3.73 15.67 1.91
CA LEU A 217 -4.12 14.99 0.68
C LEU A 217 -3.39 15.60 -0.53
N MET A 218 -3.35 16.93 -0.62
CA MET A 218 -2.59 17.65 -1.65
C MET A 218 -1.10 17.30 -1.60
N ALA A 219 -0.48 17.43 -0.42
CA ALA A 219 0.95 17.20 -0.25
C ALA A 219 1.33 15.77 -0.65
N THR A 220 0.54 14.78 -0.22
CA THR A 220 0.79 13.37 -0.55
C THR A 220 0.56 13.08 -2.04
N CYS A 221 -0.47 13.68 -2.65
CA CYS A 221 -0.75 13.57 -4.08
C CYS A 221 0.39 14.16 -4.93
N LEU A 222 0.86 15.37 -4.59
CA LEU A 222 2.01 16.00 -5.26
C LEU A 222 3.29 15.19 -5.07
N ALA A 223 3.52 14.63 -3.88
CA ALA A 223 4.67 13.78 -3.62
C ALA A 223 4.62 12.47 -4.45
N ALA A 224 3.44 11.86 -4.58
CA ALA A 224 3.24 10.67 -5.41
C ALA A 224 3.44 10.96 -6.91
N LEU A 225 2.95 12.12 -7.39
CA LEU A 225 3.21 12.60 -8.77
C LEU A 225 4.71 12.83 -9.01
N TYR A 226 5.36 13.52 -8.07
CA TYR A 226 6.79 13.81 -8.15
C TYR A 226 7.64 12.54 -8.21
N LEU A 227 7.49 11.63 -7.25
CA LEU A 227 8.30 10.41 -7.22
C LEU A 227 7.95 9.45 -8.36
N GLY A 228 6.68 9.37 -8.76
CA GLY A 228 6.25 8.62 -9.94
C GLY A 228 6.94 9.14 -11.21
N PHE A 229 6.95 10.45 -11.41
CA PHE A 229 7.60 11.09 -12.54
C PHE A 229 9.13 10.94 -12.50
N VAL A 230 9.77 11.19 -11.36
CA VAL A 230 11.23 11.06 -11.22
C VAL A 230 11.69 9.62 -11.47
N GLN A 231 10.93 8.62 -11.01
CA GLN A 231 11.23 7.22 -11.30
C GLN A 231 11.22 6.91 -12.80
N PHE A 232 10.24 7.44 -13.53
CA PHE A 232 10.20 7.34 -14.99
C PHE A 232 11.36 8.10 -15.64
N LEU A 233 11.56 9.37 -15.27
CA LEU A 233 12.54 10.27 -15.86
C LEU A 233 13.97 9.70 -15.74
N VAL A 234 14.35 9.15 -14.59
CA VAL A 234 15.69 8.57 -14.38
C VAL A 234 15.92 7.36 -15.29
N VAL A 235 14.91 6.49 -15.47
CA VAL A 235 15.03 5.32 -16.35
C VAL A 235 15.03 5.75 -17.82
N TRP A 236 14.17 6.68 -18.18
CA TRP A 236 14.06 7.21 -19.54
C TRP A 236 15.35 7.92 -19.97
N TYR A 237 15.89 8.79 -19.12
CA TYR A 237 17.14 9.51 -19.40
C TYR A 237 18.35 8.57 -19.45
N GLY A 238 18.44 7.62 -18.52
CA GLY A 238 19.55 6.65 -18.49
C GLY A 238 19.51 5.62 -19.62
N ASN A 239 18.32 5.34 -20.17
CA ASN A 239 18.05 4.46 -21.31
C ASN A 239 18.81 3.10 -21.30
N LEU A 240 19.01 2.52 -20.11
CA LEU A 240 19.71 1.24 -19.96
C LEU A 240 18.79 0.09 -20.38
N PRO A 241 19.21 -0.84 -21.26
CA PRO A 241 18.35 -1.88 -21.82
C PRO A 241 17.58 -2.69 -20.76
N GLY A 242 18.26 -3.11 -19.68
CA GLY A 242 17.64 -3.87 -18.59
C GLY A 242 16.57 -3.09 -17.81
N LYS A 243 16.70 -1.76 -17.68
CA LYS A 243 15.73 -0.93 -16.95
C LYS A 243 14.56 -0.52 -17.85
N VAL A 244 14.83 -0.21 -19.11
CA VAL A 244 13.80 0.18 -20.08
C VAL A 244 12.86 -0.98 -20.42
N ALA A 245 13.36 -2.23 -20.38
CA ALA A 245 12.56 -3.43 -20.59
C ALA A 245 11.31 -3.53 -19.69
N TRP A 246 11.32 -2.89 -18.50
CA TRP A 246 10.15 -2.79 -17.64
C TRP A 246 9.05 -1.90 -18.24
N TYR A 247 9.40 -0.82 -18.93
CA TYR A 247 8.46 0.12 -19.52
C TYR A 247 7.89 -0.33 -20.87
N LEU A 248 8.60 -1.18 -21.63
CA LEU A 248 8.16 -1.59 -22.97
C LEU A 248 6.78 -2.27 -23.00
N PRO A 249 6.47 -3.27 -22.15
CA PRO A 249 5.13 -3.89 -22.14
C PRO A 249 4.02 -2.91 -21.73
N ARG A 250 4.37 -1.87 -20.97
CA ARG A 250 3.46 -0.84 -20.46
C ARG A 250 3.15 0.24 -21.49
N GLN A 251 3.85 0.25 -22.63
CA GLN A 251 3.53 1.08 -23.79
C GLN A 251 2.54 0.40 -24.76
N ALA A 252 2.15 -0.85 -24.50
CA ALA A 252 1.11 -1.50 -25.30
C ALA A 252 -0.24 -0.79 -25.15
N SER A 253 -1.08 -0.88 -26.18
CA SER A 253 -2.24 -0.01 -26.42
C SER A 253 -3.31 0.02 -25.31
N GLY A 254 -3.36 -0.96 -24.40
CA GLY A 254 -4.26 -0.93 -23.23
C GLY A 254 -3.66 -0.30 -21.97
N TRP A 255 -2.37 -0.54 -21.72
CA TRP A 255 -1.70 -0.10 -20.48
C TRP A 255 -1.45 1.40 -20.45
N VAL A 256 -1.27 2.04 -21.61
CA VAL A 256 -1.11 3.48 -21.73
C VAL A 256 -2.37 4.21 -21.23
N TRP A 257 -3.56 3.76 -21.64
CA TRP A 257 -4.81 4.37 -21.20
C TRP A 257 -5.07 4.14 -19.71
N LEU A 258 -4.78 2.93 -19.21
CA LEU A 258 -4.90 2.66 -17.78
C LEU A 258 -3.93 3.51 -16.95
N GLY A 259 -2.69 3.67 -17.41
CA GLY A 259 -1.70 4.54 -16.78
C GLY A 259 -2.09 6.02 -16.81
N ALA A 260 -2.63 6.50 -17.95
CA ALA A 260 -3.14 7.87 -18.06
C ALA A 260 -4.35 8.10 -17.14
N LEU A 261 -5.26 7.13 -17.05
CA LEU A 261 -6.41 7.19 -16.16
C LEU A 261 -5.98 7.20 -14.69
N SER A 262 -5.03 6.33 -14.32
CA SER A 262 -4.43 6.30 -12.97
C SER A 262 -3.77 7.64 -12.62
N LEU A 263 -2.94 8.18 -13.53
CA LEU A 263 -2.29 9.48 -13.37
C LEU A 263 -3.32 10.61 -13.19
N LEU A 264 -4.40 10.58 -13.96
CA LEU A 264 -5.46 11.57 -13.89
C LEU A 264 -6.21 11.48 -12.55
N LEU A 265 -6.72 10.30 -12.20
CA LEU A 265 -7.62 10.09 -11.07
C LEU A 265 -6.90 10.13 -9.71
N ALA A 266 -5.72 9.54 -9.59
CA ALA A 266 -4.96 9.51 -8.33
C ALA A 266 -3.98 10.69 -8.17
N GLY A 267 -3.73 11.43 -9.25
CA GLY A 267 -2.69 12.46 -9.31
C GLY A 267 -3.22 13.82 -9.75
N LEU A 268 -3.32 14.02 -11.07
CA LEU A 268 -3.51 15.35 -11.67
C LEU A 268 -4.84 16.00 -11.29
N LEU A 269 -5.96 15.27 -11.40
CA LEU A 269 -7.29 15.82 -11.10
C LEU A 269 -7.42 16.22 -9.62
N PRO A 270 -7.08 15.36 -8.64
CA PRO A 270 -7.10 15.76 -7.23
C PRO A 270 -6.16 16.91 -6.91
N ALA A 271 -4.92 16.89 -7.43
CA ALA A 271 -3.96 17.96 -7.19
C ALA A 271 -4.47 19.30 -7.73
N LEU A 272 -4.97 19.35 -8.96
CA LEU A 272 -5.51 20.58 -9.55
C LEU A 272 -6.78 21.06 -8.84
N ALA A 273 -7.69 20.14 -8.50
CA ALA A 273 -8.92 20.48 -7.79
C ALA A 273 -8.64 21.09 -6.40
N LEU A 274 -7.64 20.56 -5.69
CA LEU A 274 -7.25 21.05 -4.37
C LEU A 274 -6.56 22.42 -4.39
N LEU A 275 -6.20 22.98 -5.55
CA LEU A 275 -5.74 24.38 -5.63
C LEU A 275 -6.89 25.37 -5.34
N ALA A 276 -8.13 24.97 -5.62
CA ALA A 276 -9.29 25.82 -5.40
C ALA A 276 -9.66 25.88 -3.91
N GLY A 277 -9.62 27.08 -3.33
CA GLY A 277 -10.01 27.33 -1.93
C GLY A 277 -11.37 26.76 -1.52
N PRO A 278 -12.44 26.86 -2.35
CA PRO A 278 -13.73 26.25 -2.06
C PRO A 278 -13.68 24.72 -1.91
N VAL A 279 -12.89 24.03 -2.74
CA VAL A 279 -12.71 22.58 -2.70
C VAL A 279 -12.03 22.17 -1.39
N ARG A 280 -10.96 22.87 -0.99
CA ARG A 280 -10.23 22.60 0.26
C ARG A 280 -11.06 22.77 1.53
N ARG A 281 -12.16 23.54 1.47
CA ARG A 281 -13.04 23.81 2.60
C ARG A 281 -14.30 22.94 2.59
N SER A 282 -14.52 22.14 1.55
CA SER A 282 -15.73 21.34 1.37
C SER A 282 -15.48 19.86 1.70
N PRO A 283 -16.06 19.32 2.80
CA PRO A 283 -15.93 17.90 3.14
C PRO A 283 -16.48 17.00 2.04
N ALA A 284 -17.58 17.39 1.38
CA ALA A 284 -18.18 16.64 0.28
C ALA A 284 -17.25 16.59 -0.94
N ALA A 285 -16.57 17.69 -1.25
CA ALA A 285 -15.58 17.70 -2.34
C ALA A 285 -14.39 16.79 -2.02
N LEU A 286 -13.89 16.81 -0.77
CA LEU A 286 -12.83 15.88 -0.35
C LEU A 286 -13.28 14.41 -0.42
N ALA A 287 -14.54 14.11 -0.13
CA ALA A 287 -15.09 12.75 -0.26
C ALA A 287 -15.09 12.30 -1.73
N GLY A 288 -15.55 13.16 -2.64
CA GLY A 288 -15.53 12.90 -4.08
C GLY A 288 -14.11 12.70 -4.61
N LEU A 289 -13.16 13.53 -4.17
CA LEU A 289 -11.74 13.35 -4.48
C LEU A 289 -11.17 12.07 -3.88
N GLY A 290 -11.60 11.67 -2.68
CA GLY A 290 -11.22 10.40 -2.08
C GLY A 290 -11.64 9.20 -2.93
N GLY A 291 -12.88 9.18 -3.42
CA GLY A 291 -13.36 8.15 -4.35
C GLY A 291 -12.60 8.17 -5.68
N CYS A 292 -12.33 9.36 -6.22
CA CYS A 292 -11.53 9.53 -7.44
C CYS A 292 -10.12 8.95 -7.28
N ILE A 293 -9.43 9.30 -6.20
CA ILE A 293 -8.08 8.81 -5.92
C ILE A 293 -8.06 7.29 -5.79
N LEU A 294 -8.97 6.72 -5.01
CA LEU A 294 -9.03 5.27 -4.80
C LEU A 294 -9.31 4.49 -6.09
N ALA A 295 -10.07 5.06 -7.02
CA ALA A 295 -10.31 4.44 -8.32
C ALA A 295 -9.08 4.52 -9.24
N GLY A 296 -8.19 5.49 -9.02
CA GLY A 296 -6.95 5.65 -9.79
C GLY A 296 -5.76 4.85 -9.26
N LEU A 297 -5.77 4.48 -7.97
CA LEU A 297 -4.73 3.68 -7.32
C LEU A 297 -4.89 2.18 -7.61
#